data_AF-A0AAN8TYZ7-F1
#
_entry.id   AF-A0AAN8TYZ7-F1
#
_cell.length_a   1.000
_cell.length_b   1.000
_cell.length_c   1.000
_cell.angle_alpha   90.00
_cell.angle_beta   90.00
_cell.angle_gamma   90.00
#
_symmetry.space_group_name_H-M   'P 1'
#
loop_
_entity.id
_entity.type
_entity.pdbx_description
1 polymer ?
#
loop_
_entity_poly.entity_id
_entity_poly.type
_entity_poly.pdbx_seq_one_letter_code
_entity_poly.pdbx_strand_id
1 'polypeptide(L)'
;MVITVIYVPRVLDQEIEGEYIDLKQPLKIPGCKALRPDDVMDPMMDQSNQQYHEYLKLAMEYTCFDGILINTWEDLEGETIKALRSNEKLQSVPSCPIYPIGPWRRTVNITEHNEVIQWLDKQNQKLILYVSLKVVEPFHLKK
;
A
#
# COMPACT_ATOMS: atom_id res chain seq x y z
N MET A 1 -4.04 1.99 0.38
CA MET A 1 -2.85 1.17 0.70
C MET A 1 -2.71 0.79 2.19
N VAL A 2 -2.91 1.68 3.15
CA VAL A 2 -2.73 1.33 4.59
C VAL A 2 -3.88 0.48 5.13
N ILE A 3 -5.12 0.72 4.69
CA ILE A 3 -6.25 -0.10 5.12
C ILE A 3 -6.10 -1.57 4.73
N THR A 4 -5.47 -1.86 3.59
CA THR A 4 -5.18 -3.23 3.17
C THR A 4 -4.15 -3.92 4.08
N VAL A 5 -3.27 -3.15 4.73
CA VAL A 5 -2.27 -3.67 5.66
C VAL A 5 -2.86 -4.02 7.03
N ILE A 6 -3.96 -3.36 7.43
CA ILE A 6 -4.56 -3.57 8.75
C ILE A 6 -5.84 -4.41 8.66
N TYR A 7 -6.73 -4.11 7.72
CA TYR A 7 -8.05 -4.72 7.63
C TYR A 7 -8.03 -6.14 7.09
N VAL A 8 -7.31 -6.37 5.99
CA VAL A 8 -7.28 -7.69 5.32
C VAL A 8 -6.71 -8.76 6.25
N PRO A 9 -5.48 -8.62 6.81
CA PRO A 9 -4.93 -9.63 7.71
C PRO A 9 -5.65 -9.77 9.05
N ARG A 10 -6.41 -8.76 9.51
CA ARG A 10 -7.07 -8.83 10.82
C ARG A 10 -8.51 -9.32 10.78
N VAL A 11 -9.26 -8.88 9.75
CA VAL A 11 -10.69 -9.17 9.63
C VAL A 11 -10.90 -10.28 8.61
N LEU A 12 -10.32 -10.13 7.41
CA LEU A 12 -10.59 -11.07 6.32
C LEU A 12 -9.89 -12.42 6.53
N ASP A 13 -8.75 -12.46 7.19
CA ASP A 13 -8.10 -13.72 7.62
C ASP A 13 -8.99 -14.58 8.54
N GLN A 14 -9.81 -13.94 9.37
CA GLN A 14 -10.72 -14.64 10.28
C GLN A 14 -12.04 -15.04 9.59
N GLU A 15 -12.44 -14.31 8.56
CA GLU A 15 -13.71 -14.50 7.85
C GLU A 15 -13.59 -15.45 6.65
N ILE A 16 -12.39 -15.62 6.09
CA ILE A 16 -12.15 -16.38 4.87
C ILE A 16 -11.29 -17.60 5.20
N GLU A 17 -11.86 -18.79 5.02
CA GLU A 17 -11.09 -20.04 5.04
C GLU A 17 -10.47 -20.29 3.65
N GLY A 18 -9.15 -20.49 3.62
CA GLY A 18 -8.39 -20.81 2.42
C GLY A 18 -7.67 -19.62 1.79
N GLU A 19 -6.89 -19.89 0.75
CA GLU A 19 -6.01 -18.91 0.10
C GLU A 19 -6.80 -17.78 -0.56
N TYR A 20 -6.35 -16.53 -0.35
CA TYR A 20 -7.04 -15.36 -0.91
C TYR A 20 -7.07 -15.38 -2.43
N ILE A 21 -6.03 -15.93 -3.06
CA ILE A 21 -5.88 -16.03 -4.52
C ILE A 21 -6.91 -16.96 -5.18
N ASP A 22 -7.47 -17.90 -4.42
CA ASP A 22 -8.47 -18.87 -4.92
C ASP A 22 -9.90 -18.29 -4.90
N LEU A 23 -10.07 -17.10 -4.32
CA LEU A 23 -11.38 -16.46 -4.23
C LEU A 23 -11.87 -16.03 -5.62
N LYS A 24 -13.11 -16.43 -5.93
CA LYS A 24 -13.77 -16.03 -7.20
C LYS A 24 -14.30 -14.60 -7.18
N GLN A 25 -14.41 -13.99 -6.00
CA GLN A 25 -14.97 -12.66 -5.81
C GLN A 25 -13.94 -11.72 -5.19
N PRO A 26 -13.95 -10.42 -5.58
CA PRO A 26 -13.12 -9.41 -4.93
C PRO A 26 -13.40 -9.29 -3.43
N LEU A 27 -12.33 -9.08 -2.67
CA LEU A 27 -12.34 -8.80 -1.24
C LEU A 27 -12.99 -7.44 -0.98
N LYS A 28 -14.09 -7.44 -0.22
CA LYS A 28 -14.84 -6.23 0.08
C LYS A 28 -14.28 -5.56 1.32
N ILE A 29 -13.73 -4.36 1.14
CA ILE A 29 -13.29 -3.50 2.25
C ILE A 29 -14.37 -2.42 2.44
N PRO A 30 -14.97 -2.29 3.63
CA PRO A 30 -16.04 -1.32 3.86
C PRO A 30 -15.64 0.11 3.48
N GLY A 31 -16.42 0.76 2.61
CA GLY A 31 -16.16 2.14 2.19
C GLY A 31 -14.95 2.34 1.26
N CYS A 32 -14.26 1.26 0.85
CA CYS A 32 -13.15 1.33 -0.09
C CYS A 32 -13.49 0.55 -1.38
N LYS A 33 -12.70 0.77 -2.43
CA LYS A 33 -12.74 -0.06 -3.63
C LYS A 33 -12.42 -1.51 -3.26
N ALA A 34 -13.18 -2.45 -3.83
CA ALA A 34 -12.93 -3.88 -3.61
C ALA A 34 -11.55 -4.27 -4.16
N LEU A 35 -10.83 -5.08 -3.39
CA LEU A 35 -9.49 -5.55 -3.71
C LEU A 35 -9.59 -6.87 -4.47
N ARG A 36 -8.88 -7.02 -5.59
CA ARG A 36 -8.84 -8.30 -6.30
C ARG A 36 -7.96 -9.28 -5.52
N PRO A 37 -8.27 -10.59 -5.58
CA PRO A 37 -7.41 -11.66 -5.07
C PRO A 37 -5.95 -11.52 -5.49
N ASP A 38 -5.71 -11.21 -6.76
CA ASP A 38 -4.36 -11.07 -7.33
C ASP A 38 -3.61 -9.80 -6.88
N ASP A 39 -4.35 -8.81 -6.34
CA ASP A 39 -3.81 -7.51 -5.95
C ASP A 39 -3.50 -7.44 -4.44
N VAL A 40 -3.60 -8.58 -3.72
CA VAL A 40 -3.19 -8.65 -2.31
C VAL A 40 -1.68 -8.45 -2.18
N MET A 41 -1.23 -8.05 -0.98
CA MET A 41 0.19 -7.87 -0.71
C MET A 41 0.93 -9.20 -0.85
N ASP A 42 2.16 -9.19 -1.37
CA ASP A 42 2.94 -10.41 -1.66
C ASP A 42 2.94 -11.44 -0.51
N PRO A 43 3.09 -11.07 0.78
CA PRO A 43 3.05 -12.04 1.88
C PRO A 43 1.70 -12.74 2.03
N MET A 44 0.61 -12.17 1.52
CA MET A 44 -0.76 -12.71 1.59
C MET A 44 -1.10 -13.64 0.42
N MET A 45 -0.19 -13.84 -0.54
CA MET A 45 -0.44 -14.73 -1.67
C MET A 45 -0.27 -16.22 -1.32
N ASP A 46 0.40 -16.53 -0.20
CA ASP A 46 0.67 -17.88 0.28
C ASP A 46 0.59 -17.91 1.81
N GLN A 47 -0.55 -18.39 2.35
CA GLN A 47 -0.77 -18.46 3.79
C GLN A 47 0.12 -19.49 4.50
N SER A 48 0.76 -20.39 3.76
CA SER A 48 1.71 -21.36 4.31
C SER A 48 3.12 -20.78 4.51
N ASN A 49 3.38 -19.60 3.95
CA ASN A 49 4.69 -18.95 4.02
C ASN A 49 4.92 -18.29 5.38
N GLN A 50 6.16 -18.35 5.89
CA GLN A 50 6.54 -17.65 7.12
C GLN A 50 6.28 -16.13 7.03
N GLN A 51 6.49 -15.51 5.86
CA GLN A 51 6.26 -14.09 5.64
C GLN A 51 4.79 -13.71 5.89
N TYR A 52 3.85 -14.60 5.63
CA TYR A 52 2.43 -14.39 5.93
C TYR A 52 2.22 -14.19 7.43
N HIS A 53 2.76 -15.09 8.26
CA HIS A 53 2.60 -15.02 9.71
C HIS A 53 3.30 -13.79 10.32
N GLU A 54 4.46 -13.41 9.79
CA GLU A 54 5.14 -12.17 10.18
C GLU A 54 4.29 -10.94 9.84
N TYR A 55 3.64 -10.96 8.67
CA TYR A 55 2.76 -9.90 8.22
C TYR A 55 1.48 -9.81 9.06
N LEU A 56 0.85 -10.94 9.42
CA LEU A 56 -0.29 -10.99 10.34
C LEU A 56 0.08 -10.40 11.70
N LYS A 57 1.25 -10.76 12.23
CA LYS A 57 1.73 -10.24 13.51
C LYS A 57 1.91 -8.72 13.47
N LEU A 58 2.53 -8.20 12.41
CA LEU A 58 2.68 -6.76 12.19
C LEU A 58 1.32 -6.05 12.13
N ALA A 59 0.34 -6.65 11.46
CA ALA A 59 -1.03 -6.14 11.41
C ALA A 59 -1.68 -6.04 12.79
N MET A 60 -1.43 -7.00 13.66
CA MET A 60 -1.90 -6.96 15.06
C MET A 60 -1.20 -5.86 15.86
N GLU A 61 0.12 -5.71 15.71
CA GLU A 61 0.91 -4.68 16.38
C GLU A 61 0.48 -3.25 16.02
N TYR A 62 -0.07 -3.01 14.82
CA TYR A 62 -0.59 -1.69 14.46
C TYR A 62 -1.68 -1.17 15.41
N THR A 63 -2.39 -2.06 16.10
CA THR A 63 -3.41 -1.66 17.08
C THR A 63 -2.85 -1.18 18.41
N CYS A 64 -1.55 -1.35 18.64
CA CYS A 64 -0.88 -0.92 19.86
C CYS A 64 -0.26 0.48 19.77
N PHE A 65 -0.26 1.12 18.59
CA PHE A 65 0.27 2.47 18.45
C PHE A 65 -0.75 3.54 18.87
N ASP A 66 -0.27 4.67 19.36
CA ASP A 66 -1.12 5.84 19.68
C ASP A 66 -1.64 6.58 18.45
N GLY A 67 -1.06 6.31 17.28
CA GLY A 67 -1.52 6.87 16.01
C GLY A 67 -0.63 6.43 14.84
N ILE A 68 -1.19 6.48 13.63
CA ILE A 68 -0.52 6.05 12.40
C ILE A 68 -0.43 7.22 11.43
N LEU A 69 0.79 7.61 11.09
CA LEU A 69 1.06 8.60 10.05
C LEU A 69 1.13 7.89 8.69
N ILE A 70 0.34 8.35 7.72
CA ILE A 70 0.27 7.75 6.39
C ILE A 70 0.64 8.78 5.32
N ASN A 71 1.56 8.41 4.42
CA ASN A 71 2.01 9.29 3.35
C ASN A 71 1.04 9.30 2.16
N THR A 72 -0.14 9.85 2.39
CA THR A 72 -1.22 10.05 1.40
C THR A 72 -1.97 11.35 1.69
N TRP A 73 -2.88 11.75 0.81
CA TRP A 73 -3.67 12.98 0.92
C TRP A 73 -5.06 12.81 0.28
N GLU A 74 -5.96 13.76 0.57
CA GLU A 74 -7.39 13.68 0.20
C GLU A 74 -7.62 13.54 -1.32
N ASP A 75 -6.88 14.29 -2.14
CA ASP A 75 -7.07 14.24 -3.59
C ASP A 75 -6.59 12.91 -4.22
N LEU A 76 -5.72 12.16 -3.53
CA LEU A 76 -5.23 10.87 -4.02
C LEU A 76 -6.09 9.70 -3.56
N GLU A 77 -6.45 9.65 -2.26
CA GLU A 77 -7.16 8.51 -1.65
C GLU A 77 -8.39 8.97 -0.84
N GLY A 78 -9.10 10.00 -1.27
CA GLY A 78 -10.19 10.64 -0.52
C GLY A 78 -11.31 9.70 -0.09
N GLU A 79 -11.72 8.73 -0.93
CA GLU A 79 -12.71 7.72 -0.54
C GLU A 79 -12.21 6.85 0.61
N THR A 80 -10.96 6.37 0.53
CA THR A 80 -10.31 5.57 1.57
C THR A 80 -10.16 6.36 2.85
N ILE A 81 -9.71 7.62 2.78
CA ILE A 81 -9.53 8.49 3.94
C ILE A 81 -10.89 8.79 4.60
N LYS A 82 -11.93 9.06 3.81
CA LYS A 82 -13.29 9.24 4.32
C LYS A 82 -13.78 7.97 5.00
N ALA A 83 -13.60 6.80 4.40
CA ALA A 83 -14.00 5.52 4.97
C ALA A 83 -13.31 5.28 6.32
N LEU A 84 -12.01 5.55 6.44
CA LEU A 84 -11.28 5.46 7.70
C LEU A 84 -11.84 6.38 8.80
N ARG A 85 -12.40 7.53 8.42
CA ARG A 85 -12.95 8.53 9.36
C ARG A 85 -14.44 8.36 9.68
N SER A 86 -15.21 7.61 8.90
CA SER A 86 -16.67 7.54 9.07
C SER A 86 -17.25 6.13 9.06
N ASN A 87 -16.49 5.11 8.68
CA ASN A 87 -16.97 3.74 8.66
C ASN A 87 -16.70 3.07 10.01
N GLU A 88 -17.75 2.72 10.74
CA GLU A 88 -17.66 2.10 12.07
C GLU A 88 -16.81 0.81 12.06
N LYS A 89 -16.99 -0.04 11.04
CA LYS A 89 -16.20 -1.28 10.89
C LYS A 89 -14.73 -1.01 10.63
N LEU A 90 -14.40 0.07 9.92
CA LEU A 90 -13.00 0.43 9.69
C LEU A 90 -12.40 1.14 10.89
N GLN A 91 -13.17 1.89 11.67
CA GLN A 91 -12.70 2.55 12.88
C GLN A 91 -12.46 1.58 14.04
N SER A 92 -13.21 0.48 14.10
CA SER A 92 -13.02 -0.54 15.13
C SER A 92 -11.77 -1.40 14.93
N VAL A 93 -11.13 -1.33 13.76
CA VAL A 93 -10.00 -2.20 13.39
C VAL A 93 -8.66 -1.62 13.88
N PRO A 94 -8.24 -0.39 13.50
CA PRO A 94 -7.17 0.31 14.20
C PRO A 94 -7.75 0.96 15.45
N SER A 95 -7.22 0.62 16.62
CA SER A 95 -7.60 1.25 17.89
C SER A 95 -7.14 2.71 18.02
N CYS A 96 -6.51 3.27 16.99
CA CYS A 96 -5.83 4.56 17.03
C CYS A 96 -6.11 5.45 15.81
N PRO A 97 -5.91 6.78 15.93
CA PRO A 97 -6.16 7.72 14.85
C PRO A 97 -5.17 7.56 13.70
N ILE A 98 -5.66 7.74 12.47
CA ILE A 98 -4.86 7.72 11.24
C ILE A 98 -4.75 9.13 10.66
N TYR A 99 -3.52 9.57 10.39
CA TYR A 99 -3.20 10.92 9.92
C TYR A 99 -2.59 10.89 8.51
N PRO A 100 -3.33 11.32 7.47
CA PRO A 100 -2.75 11.58 6.16
C PRO A 100 -1.86 12.82 6.20
N ILE A 101 -0.56 12.64 5.99
CA ILE A 101 0.47 13.70 6.04
C ILE A 101 1.19 13.90 4.69
N GLY A 102 0.65 13.31 3.63
CA GLY A 102 1.26 13.36 2.31
C GLY A 102 1.06 14.69 1.58
N PRO A 103 1.84 14.95 0.52
CA PRO A 103 2.97 14.15 0.06
C PRO A 103 4.25 14.47 0.84
N TRP A 104 4.69 13.55 1.69
CA TRP A 104 6.00 13.61 2.31
C TRP A 104 7.03 13.02 1.35
N ARG A 105 7.85 13.90 0.77
CA ARG A 105 8.86 13.56 -0.24
C ARG A 105 10.20 14.16 0.15
N ARG A 106 11.28 13.56 -0.36
CA ARG A 106 12.62 14.12 -0.20
C ARG A 106 12.68 15.50 -0.84
N THR A 107 13.22 16.46 -0.11
CA THR A 107 13.65 17.74 -0.68
C THR A 107 14.90 17.47 -1.51
N VAL A 108 14.83 17.74 -2.80
CA VAL A 108 15.97 17.55 -3.70
C VAL A 108 16.69 18.88 -3.82
N ASN A 109 17.91 18.96 -3.28
CA ASN A 109 18.82 20.06 -3.61
C ASN A 109 19.47 19.72 -4.95
N ILE A 110 19.21 20.53 -5.97
CA ILE A 110 19.85 20.40 -7.29
C ILE A 110 21.28 20.95 -7.14
N THR A 111 22.19 20.17 -6.57
CA THR A 111 23.56 20.62 -6.31
C THR A 111 24.54 20.23 -7.41
N GLU A 112 24.18 19.33 -8.31
CA GLU A 112 25.06 18.89 -9.40
C GLU A 112 24.28 18.80 -10.71
N HIS A 113 24.69 19.58 -11.71
CA HIS A 113 24.21 19.47 -13.08
C HIS A 113 24.80 18.20 -13.72
N ASN A 114 24.25 17.05 -13.35
CA ASN A 114 24.53 15.77 -13.99
C ASN A 114 24.18 15.85 -15.50
N GLU A 115 24.97 15.18 -16.34
CA GLU A 115 24.80 15.11 -17.79
C GLU A 115 23.38 14.71 -18.21
N VAL A 116 22.72 13.85 -17.43
CA VAL A 116 21.32 13.44 -17.66
C VAL A 116 20.35 14.61 -17.54
N ILE A 117 20.53 15.47 -16.52
CA ILE A 117 19.68 16.66 -16.33
C ILE A 117 19.92 17.66 -17.47
N GLN A 118 21.18 17.89 -17.85
CA GLN A 118 21.51 18.75 -18.98
C GLN A 118 20.97 18.22 -20.31
N TRP A 119 20.93 16.89 -20.48
CA TRP A 119 20.31 16.26 -21.65
C TRP A 119 18.80 16.42 -21.63
N LEU A 120 18.15 16.27 -20.46
CA LEU A 120 16.71 16.49 -20.27
C LEU A 120 16.30 17.92 -20.60
N ASP A 121 17.09 18.92 -20.21
CA ASP A 121 16.81 20.35 -20.46
C ASP A 121 16.76 20.69 -21.97
N LYS A 122 17.38 19.87 -22.81
CA LYS A 122 17.38 20.05 -24.28
C LYS A 122 16.18 19.40 -24.98
N GLN A 123 15.37 18.63 -24.25
CA GLN A 123 14.24 17.90 -24.82
C GLN A 123 12.99 18.78 -24.87
N ASN A 124 12.11 18.52 -25.84
CA ASN A 124 10.80 19.17 -25.86
C ASN A 124 9.95 18.71 -24.68
N GLN A 125 9.18 19.64 -24.10
CA GLN A 125 8.27 19.32 -23.01
C GLN A 125 7.32 18.17 -23.41
N LYS A 126 7.18 17.17 -22.52
CA LYS A 126 6.27 16.02 -22.63
C LYS A 126 6.63 14.92 -23.65
N LEU A 127 7.85 14.92 -24.21
CA LEU A 127 8.31 13.83 -25.10
C LEU A 127 9.21 12.79 -24.44
N ILE A 128 9.54 12.97 -23.15
CA ILE A 128 10.46 12.08 -22.44
C ILE A 128 9.68 11.14 -21.53
N LEU A 129 9.93 9.84 -21.71
CA LEU A 129 9.47 8.79 -20.82
C LEU A 129 10.57 8.45 -19.82
N TYR A 130 10.31 8.71 -18.54
CA TYR A 130 11.17 8.21 -17.47
C TYR A 130 10.78 6.76 -17.13
N VAL A 131 11.72 5.83 -17.27
CA VAL A 131 11.53 4.42 -16.93
C VAL A 131 12.45 4.07 -15.76
N SER A 132 11.85 3.70 -14.63
CA SER A 132 12.57 3.15 -13.47
C SER A 132 11.73 2.03 -12.86
N LEU A 133 12.27 0.82 -12.93
CA LEU A 133 11.78 -0.31 -12.16
C LEU A 133 12.61 -0.28 -10.89
N LYS A 134 11.98 0.13 -9.78
CA LYS A 134 12.60 0.31 -8.45
C LYS A 134 13.62 -0.80 -8.15
N VAL A 135 14.64 -0.49 -7.34
CA VAL A 135 15.53 -1.55 -6.84
C VAL A 135 14.71 -2.47 -5.93
N VAL A 136 14.40 -3.65 -6.46
CA VAL A 136 13.88 -4.81 -5.77
C VAL A 136 14.84 -5.93 -6.14
N GLU A 137 15.12 -6.85 -5.21
CA GLU A 137 16.01 -7.99 -5.43
C GLU A 137 15.78 -8.67 -6.79
N PRO A 138 16.82 -9.23 -7.42
CA PRO A 138 16.80 -9.57 -8.84
C PRO A 138 15.65 -10.51 -9.20
N PHE A 139 14.87 -10.09 -10.21
CA PHE A 139 13.86 -10.90 -10.91
C PHE A 139 14.40 -12.30 -11.20
N HIS A 140 13.91 -13.29 -10.47
CA HIS A 140 14.10 -14.69 -10.85
C HIS A 140 13.07 -15.00 -11.93
N LEU A 141 13.45 -14.75 -13.19
CA LEU A 141 12.75 -15.31 -14.34
C LEU A 141 12.81 -16.82 -14.22
N LYS A 142 11.72 -17.46 -13.77
CA LYS A 142 11.53 -18.89 -13.96
C LYS A 142 11.50 -19.12 -15.47
N LYS A 143 12.57 -19.77 -15.97
CA LYS A 143 12.62 -20.33 -17.32
C LYS A 143 11.62 -21.46 -17.46
#